data_AF-A0A938X0H8-F1
#
_entry.id   AF-A0A938X0H8-F1
#
_cell.length_a   1.000
_cell.length_b   1.000
_cell.length_c   1.000
_cell.angle_alpha   90.00
_cell.angle_beta   90.00
_cell.angle_gamma   90.00
#
_symmetry.space_group_name_H-M   'P 1'
#
loop_
_entity.id
_entity.type
_entity.pdbx_description
1 polymer ?
#
loop_
_entity_poly.entity_id
_entity_poly.type
_entity_poly.pdbx_seq_one_letter_code
_entity_poly.pdbx_strand_id
1 'polypeptide(L)' 'MNTCPSQNTRAARLYGDIIGQSRPDSLDSRIRHPRMPVADRAKIFAPFAALTGFEKVIEAENAKASTP' A
#
# COMPACT_ATOMS: atom_id res chain seq x y z
N MET A 1 8.77 -17.48 5.48
CA MET A 1 10.22 -17.16 5.59
C MET A 1 10.46 -15.95 4.73
N ASN A 2 10.71 -14.78 5.34
CA ASN A 2 10.82 -13.53 4.60
C ASN A 2 12.26 -13.38 4.12
N THR A 3 12.47 -13.36 2.81
CA THR A 3 13.78 -13.28 2.18
C THR A 3 14.39 -11.89 2.43
N CYS A 4 15.57 -11.84 3.05
CA CYS A 4 16.31 -10.59 3.20
C CYS A 4 16.73 -10.08 1.81
N PRO A 5 16.40 -8.83 1.44
CA PRO A 5 16.88 -8.25 0.20
C PRO A 5 18.40 -8.07 0.27
N SER A 6 19.06 -8.34 -0.86
CA SER A 6 20.50 -8.16 -1.06
C SER A 6 21.04 -6.91 -0.35
N GLN A 7 22.04 -7.10 0.52
CA GLN A 7 22.62 -6.04 1.37
C GLN A 7 23.39 -4.94 0.58
N ASN A 8 23.33 -4.97 -0.75
CA ASN A 8 24.16 -4.10 -1.58
C ASN A 8 23.59 -2.67 -1.74
N THR A 9 22.37 -2.41 -1.26
CA THR A 9 21.78 -1.07 -1.32
C THR A 9 22.24 -0.20 -0.14
N ARG A 10 22.34 1.12 -0.35
CA ARG A 10 22.63 2.08 0.73
C ARG A 10 21.61 1.98 1.88
N ALA A 11 20.34 1.78 1.54
CA ALA A 11 19.27 1.64 2.52
C ALA A 11 19.43 0.38 3.39
N ALA A 12 19.82 -0.76 2.80
CA ALA A 12 20.07 -1.99 3.55
C ALA A 12 21.23 -1.85 4.54
N ARG A 13 22.27 -1.07 4.19
CA ARG A 13 23.39 -0.79 5.10
C ARG A 13 23.04 0.15 6.26
N LEU A 14 22.21 1.17 5.99
CA LEU A 14 21.85 2.18 7.00
C LEU A 14 20.69 1.77 7.90
N TYR A 15 19.76 0.97 7.38
CA TYR A 15 18.49 0.68 8.03
C TYR A 15 18.21 -0.83 8.11
N GLY A 16 19.21 -1.68 7.88
CA GLY A 16 19.04 -3.14 7.88
C GLY A 16 18.56 -3.70 9.23
N ASP A 17 18.78 -2.96 10.31
CA ASP A 17 18.29 -3.25 11.66
C ASP A 17 16.77 -3.07 11.82
N ILE A 18 16.17 -2.15 11.04
CA ILE A 18 14.73 -1.86 11.08
C ILE A 18 13.96 -2.38 9.86
N ILE A 19 14.61 -2.58 8.72
CA ILE A 19 13.98 -3.12 7.50
C ILE A 19 13.58 -4.57 7.75
N GLY A 20 12.30 -4.89 7.60
CA GLY A 20 11.74 -6.23 7.83
C GLY A 20 11.25 -6.47 9.26
N GLN A 21 11.49 -5.53 10.18
CA GLN A 21 10.89 -5.56 11.51
C GLN A 21 9.40 -5.23 11.45
N SER A 22 8.63 -5.77 12.41
CA SER A 22 7.24 -5.38 12.59
C SER A 22 7.14 -3.92 13.03
N ARG A 23 6.05 -3.24 12.67
CA ARG A 23 5.77 -1.89 13.18
C ARG A 23 5.72 -1.90 14.72
N PRO A 24 6.14 -0.80 15.37
CA PRO A 24 5.95 -0.64 16.81
C PRO A 24 4.49 -0.85 17.21
N ASP A 25 4.29 -1.59 18.29
CA ASP A 25 2.95 -1.97 18.77
C ASP A 25 2.80 -1.81 20.29
N SER A 26 3.71 -1.06 20.92
CA SER A 26 3.60 -0.67 22.33
C SER A 26 2.37 0.21 22.56
N LEU A 27 1.84 0.18 23.78
CA LEU A 27 0.68 0.98 24.17
C LEU A 27 0.92 2.48 23.90
N ASP A 28 2.07 2.98 24.31
CA ASP A 28 2.52 4.35 24.12
C ASP A 28 2.61 4.74 22.63
N SER A 29 3.12 3.84 21.77
CA SER A 29 3.12 4.06 20.31
C SER A 29 1.70 4.10 19.72
N ARG A 30 0.78 3.26 20.21
CA ARG A 30 -0.61 3.25 19.72
C ARG A 30 -1.39 4.48 20.14
N ILE A 31 -1.05 5.07 21.29
CA ILE A 31 -1.66 6.32 21.77
C ILE A 31 -1.15 7.52 20.95
N ARG A 32 0.16 7.64 20.74
CA ARG A 32 0.74 8.74 19.94
C ARG A 32 0.45 8.62 18.45
N HIS A 33 0.38 7.38 17.95
CA HIS A 33 0.17 7.08 16.54
C HIS A 33 -0.96 6.04 16.36
N PRO A 34 -2.22 6.44 16.55
CA PRO A 34 -3.35 5.54 16.37
C PRO A 34 -3.39 4.96 14.96
N ARG A 35 -3.63 3.65 14.84
CA ARG A 35 -3.79 3.00 13.52
C ARG A 35 -5.19 3.26 12.99
N MET A 36 -5.27 3.74 11.75
CA MET A 36 -6.54 3.93 11.08
C MET A 36 -7.21 2.57 10.80
N PRO A 37 -8.45 2.35 11.25
CA PRO A 37 -9.21 1.15 10.93
C PRO A 37 -9.35 0.94 9.42
N VAL A 38 -9.46 -0.32 8.99
CA VAL A 38 -9.62 -0.67 7.57
C VAL A 38 -10.86 0.00 6.95
N ALA A 39 -11.98 0.02 7.68
CA ALA A 39 -13.22 0.62 7.20
C ALA A 39 -13.09 2.12 6.92
N ASP A 40 -12.36 2.86 7.77
CA ASP A 40 -12.11 4.27 7.53
C ASP A 40 -11.17 4.51 6.36
N ARG A 41 -10.19 3.62 6.15
CA ARG A 41 -9.37 3.63 4.93
C ARG A 41 -10.22 3.38 3.68
N ALA A 42 -11.21 2.50 3.74
CA ALA A 42 -12.08 2.19 2.61
C ALA A 42 -12.91 3.41 2.16
N LYS A 43 -13.26 4.31 3.10
CA LYS A 43 -14.00 5.55 2.78
C LYS A 43 -13.24 6.47 1.82
N ILE A 44 -11.90 6.41 1.77
CA ILE A 44 -11.10 7.16 0.80
C ILE A 44 -11.47 6.79 -0.64
N PHE A 45 -11.89 5.55 -0.86
CA PHE A 45 -12.30 5.04 -2.17
C PHE A 45 -13.80 5.23 -2.44
N ALA A 46 -14.57 5.77 -1.49
CA ALA A 46 -16.01 6.01 -1.66
C ALA A 46 -16.35 6.87 -2.90
N PRO A 47 -15.60 7.93 -3.25
CA PRO A 47 -15.85 8.70 -4.48
C PRO A 47 -15.74 7.87 -5.77
N PHE A 48 -14.99 6.75 -5.74
CA PHE A 48 -14.80 5.86 -6.88
C PHE A 48 -15.72 4.64 -6.84
N ALA A 49 -16.56 4.49 -5.81
CA ALA A 49 -17.48 3.36 -5.69
C ALA A 49 -18.45 3.29 -6.88
N ALA A 50 -18.83 4.42 -7.49
CA ALA A 50 -19.67 4.43 -8.68
C ALA A 50 -18.99 3.79 -9.91
N LEU A 51 -17.65 3.67 -9.93
CA LEU A 51 -16.92 3.04 -11.03
C LEU A 51 -16.96 1.51 -10.97
N THR A 52 -17.34 0.91 -9.83
CA THR A 52 -17.53 -0.53 -9.75
C THR A 52 -18.76 -0.91 -10.59
N GLY A 53 -18.55 -1.62 -11.71
CA GLY A 53 -19.59 -1.95 -12.69
C GLY A 53 -19.36 -1.37 -14.10
N PHE A 54 -18.37 -0.50 -14.29
CA PHE A 54 -17.98 0.04 -15.60
C PHE A 54 -16.78 -0.71 -16.24
N GLU A 55 -16.55 -1.96 -15.86
CA GLU A 55 -15.41 -2.78 -16.32
C GLU A 55 -15.29 -2.79 -17.85
N LYS A 56 -16.41 -2.96 -18.56
CA LYS A 56 -16.45 -2.93 -20.04
C LYS A 56 -16.02 -1.60 -20.66
N VAL A 57 -16.28 -0.48 -19.99
CA VAL A 57 -15.90 0.86 -20.47
C VAL A 57 -14.40 1.09 -20.26
N ILE A 58 -13.86 0.63 -19.13
CA ILE A 58 -12.42 0.69 -18.84
C ILE A 58 -11.63 -0.18 -19.82
N GLU A 59 -12.10 -1.40 -20.10
CA GLU A 59 -11.49 -2.30 -21.08
C GLU A 59 -11.47 -1.68 -22.49
N ALA A 60 -12.58 -1.07 -22.91
CA ALA A 60 -12.68 -0.41 -24.21
C ALA A 60 -11.74 0.80 -24.33
N GLU A 61 -11.59 1.59 -23.28
CA GLU A 61 -10.68 2.75 -23.28
C GLU A 61 -9.21 2.32 -23.27
N ASN A 62 -8.86 1.29 -22.50
CA ASN A 62 -7.51 0.72 -22.52
C ASN A 62 -7.15 0.12 -23.89
N ALA A 63 -8.11 -0.51 -24.57
CA ALA A 63 -7.91 -1.01 -25.93
C ALA A 63 -7.63 0.12 -26.93
N LYS A 64 -8.26 1.30 -26.76
CA LYS A 64 -7.97 2.49 -27.59
C LYS A 64 -6.61 3.12 -27.26
N ALA A 65 -6.25 3.18 -25.98
CA ALA A 65 -4.96 3.73 -25.54
C ALA A 65 -3.76 2.83 -25.94
N SER A 66 -4.01 1.55 -26.26
CA SER A 66 -3.01 0.59 -26.71
C SER A 66 -2.76 0.60 -28.24
N THR A 67 -3.49 1.42 -29.00
CA THR A 67 -3.24 1.58 -30.44
C THR A 67 -2.04 2.53 -30.63
N PRO A 68 -0.97 2.13 -31.33
CA PRO A 68 0.22 2.97 -31.53
C PRO A 68 -0.05 4.23 -32.35
#